data_AF-A0A1V9Y955-F1
#
_entry.id   AF-A0A1V9Y955-F1
#
_cell.length_a   1.000
_cell.length_b   1.000
_cell.length_c   1.000
_cell.angle_alpha   90.00
_cell.angle_beta   90.00
_cell.angle_gamma   90.00
#
_symmetry.space_group_name_H-M   'P 1'
#
loop_
_entity.id
_entity.type
_entity.pdbx_description
1 polymer ?
#
loop_
_entity_poly.entity_id
_entity_poly.type
_entity_poly.pdbx_seq_one_letter_code
_entity_poly.pdbx_strand_id
1 'polypeptide(L)'
;MHTKTKLPALPRAARLVLYPLLVTLVAGTLIFLYDQHATLQPLIVIRNLTLERYPPRHETCVYQSPVFQDKLAALARHPPTLALAQEHHGVFRRPHDGLQGLSWKDCLPMHTLECGVLAGDETSLFSRPAADRKCRASILHHILTAATSVMERRGFVAVPVGPTLRHIWEYAALPPGATAIEVATDAHVDVADAFWAQGLAHFSDPHHGTVTCMAPHHPLASLLYAPELPVVVGPDTGIPYLHWSMLSPAKTALGFEDATRFVVDGAAGRIFARQQLFPVSCLSLFNASIPAPRHPAVFFGDVAAPANGHDEAPTWTYPNPRCEAYCDRDSPRVAVAPTPNAPHCHLHDDVVFNARLATYVHEKHALHLSANQSAALEIGDDVEKRRAGKGWQYCLPIQPLQCGVGRGDKSTLFETKAGKPCRSAVLQLLLEAMLEVANEENLAAFVYFGTLLGAWRDSAIIPHTRDIDIVMPSDTDWVLMQDKMWARGFYVFNRGIYGACVAAHHPLAPLLYAPESSLTDGYDHGTPYLDLYMWYHGENNTIPIDTAMDALPAESIFPLTCKHKIFANQVPGIQYPESMFHSEYGASYVKDTKFQLNACQAYCDH
;
A
#
# COMPACT_ATOMS: atom_id res chain seq x y z
N MET A 1 -43.94 54.50 -7.66
CA MET A 1 -44.00 54.87 -6.22
C MET A 1 -43.22 53.82 -5.42
N HIS A 2 -41.96 54.09 -5.07
CA HIS A 2 -41.17 53.23 -4.16
C HIS A 2 -40.88 54.02 -2.90
N THR A 3 -41.61 53.69 -1.84
CA THR A 3 -41.41 54.21 -0.49
C THR A 3 -40.19 53.57 0.13
N LYS A 4 -39.07 54.31 0.18
CA LYS A 4 -37.90 53.96 1.00
C LYS A 4 -38.27 54.13 2.48
N THR A 5 -38.50 53.02 3.17
CA THR A 5 -38.56 52.97 4.64
C THR A 5 -37.16 53.21 5.20
N LYS A 6 -36.92 54.44 5.67
CA LYS A 6 -35.72 54.77 6.45
C LYS A 6 -35.85 54.12 7.82
N LEU A 7 -34.97 53.16 8.14
CA LEU A 7 -34.82 52.68 9.51
C LEU A 7 -34.45 53.85 10.43
N PRO A 8 -35.04 53.92 11.64
CA PRO A 8 -34.75 54.99 12.59
C PRO A 8 -33.27 54.94 12.98
N ALA A 9 -32.60 56.09 12.86
CA ALA A 9 -31.21 56.22 13.26
C ALA A 9 -31.10 55.99 14.77
N LEU A 10 -30.37 54.93 15.18
CA LEU A 10 -30.03 54.74 16.59
C LEU A 10 -29.39 56.02 17.15
N PRO A 11 -29.81 56.49 18.34
CA PRO A 11 -29.28 57.69 18.96
C PRO A 11 -27.75 57.59 19.11
N ARG A 12 -27.03 58.70 18.87
CA ARG A 12 -25.55 58.76 18.88
C ARG A 12 -24.93 58.16 20.14
N ALA A 13 -25.58 58.33 21.30
CA ALA A 13 -25.15 57.75 22.57
C ALA A 13 -25.15 56.21 22.55
N ALA A 14 -26.14 55.58 21.93
CA ALA A 14 -26.20 54.12 21.82
C ALA A 14 -25.12 53.58 20.86
N ARG A 15 -24.77 54.32 19.80
CA ARG A 15 -23.69 53.91 18.88
C ARG A 15 -22.31 53.95 19.52
N LEU A 16 -22.07 54.90 20.43
CA LEU A 16 -20.80 55.04 21.15
C LEU A 16 -20.56 53.91 22.18
N VAL A 17 -21.62 53.23 22.63
CA VAL A 17 -21.51 52.12 23.58
C VAL A 17 -21.59 50.77 22.87
N LEU A 18 -22.50 50.59 21.90
CA LEU A 18 -22.69 49.30 21.24
C LEU A 18 -21.49 48.89 20.37
N TYR A 19 -20.87 49.83 19.65
CA TYR A 19 -19.74 49.49 18.77
C TYR A 19 -18.53 48.94 19.52
N PRO A 20 -18.00 49.61 20.57
CA PRO A 20 -16.87 49.04 21.32
C PRO A 20 -17.25 47.75 22.04
N LEU A 21 -18.49 47.60 22.48
CA LEU A 21 -18.99 46.37 23.10
C LEU A 21 -19.05 45.21 22.09
N LEU A 22 -19.52 45.46 20.86
CA LEU A 22 -19.53 44.47 19.79
C LEU A 22 -18.12 44.09 19.36
N VAL A 23 -17.21 45.08 19.26
CA VAL A 23 -15.80 44.84 18.91
C VAL A 23 -15.09 44.04 19.99
N THR A 24 -15.31 44.35 21.29
CA THR A 24 -14.74 43.57 22.39
C THR A 24 -15.35 42.17 22.47
N LEU A 25 -16.64 42.00 22.17
CA LEU A 25 -17.29 40.69 22.16
C LEU A 25 -16.78 39.85 20.98
N VAL A 26 -16.61 40.43 19.79
CA VAL A 26 -16.01 39.75 18.64
C VAL A 26 -14.53 39.42 18.90
N ALA A 27 -13.74 40.38 19.42
CA ALA A 27 -12.34 40.13 19.76
C ALA A 27 -12.18 39.09 20.87
N GLY A 28 -13.00 39.15 21.91
CA GLY A 28 -13.03 38.16 22.99
C GLY A 28 -13.46 36.78 22.50
N THR A 29 -14.43 36.71 21.58
CA THR A 29 -14.84 35.44 20.94
C THR A 29 -13.73 34.90 20.05
N LEU A 30 -13.04 35.74 19.29
CA LEU A 30 -11.90 35.33 18.46
C LEU A 30 -10.71 34.87 19.30
N ILE A 31 -10.40 35.55 20.42
CA ILE A 31 -9.35 35.14 21.36
C ILE A 31 -9.75 33.84 22.06
N PHE A 32 -11.01 33.69 22.49
CA PHE A 32 -11.50 32.46 23.11
C PHE A 32 -11.49 31.28 22.12
N LEU A 33 -11.90 31.50 20.87
CA LEU A 33 -11.82 30.49 19.81
C LEU A 33 -10.36 30.16 19.47
N TYR A 34 -9.48 31.16 19.43
CA TYR A 34 -8.05 30.96 19.22
C TYR A 34 -7.41 30.18 20.37
N ASP A 35 -7.71 30.52 21.63
CA ASP A 35 -7.22 29.83 22.82
C ASP A 35 -7.79 28.40 22.88
N GLN A 36 -9.10 28.20 22.72
CA GLN A 36 -9.69 26.85 22.59
C GLN A 36 -9.04 26.02 21.48
N HIS A 37 -8.67 26.65 20.36
CA HIS A 37 -8.00 25.96 19.24
C HIS A 37 -6.50 25.75 19.47
N ALA A 38 -5.84 26.58 20.27
CA ALA A 38 -4.39 26.52 20.53
C ALA A 38 -4.05 25.68 21.77
N THR A 39 -4.85 25.72 22.84
CA THR A 39 -4.55 25.05 24.12
C THR A 39 -5.30 23.73 24.33
N LEU A 40 -6.47 23.51 23.72
CA LEU A 40 -7.28 22.29 23.96
C LEU A 40 -7.25 21.25 22.83
N GLN A 41 -6.96 21.65 21.58
CA GLN A 41 -6.90 20.71 20.45
C GLN A 41 -5.66 19.78 20.45
N PRO A 42 -4.42 20.24 20.70
CA PRO A 42 -3.26 19.36 20.54
C PRO A 42 -3.23 18.20 21.54
N LEU A 43 -3.70 18.40 22.77
CA LEU A 43 -3.55 17.41 23.85
C LEU A 43 -4.71 16.43 23.97
N ILE A 44 -5.94 16.80 23.58
CA ILE A 44 -7.13 15.94 23.73
C ILE A 44 -7.46 15.21 22.43
N VAL A 45 -7.25 15.85 21.27
CA VAL A 45 -7.47 15.21 19.96
C VAL A 45 -6.37 14.19 19.67
N ILE A 46 -5.11 14.47 20.00
CA ILE A 46 -4.02 13.50 19.80
C ILE A 46 -4.14 12.32 20.76
N ARG A 47 -4.61 12.51 22.01
CA ARG A 47 -4.61 11.45 23.03
C ARG A 47 -5.86 10.55 23.00
N ASN A 48 -7.04 11.08 22.65
CA ASN A 48 -8.28 10.29 22.60
C ASN A 48 -8.60 9.71 21.22
N LEU A 49 -8.08 10.27 20.10
CA LEU A 49 -8.27 9.65 18.78
C LEU A 49 -7.25 8.55 18.47
N THR A 50 -6.14 8.46 19.20
CA THR A 50 -5.07 7.49 18.89
C THR A 50 -5.34 6.07 19.36
N LEU A 51 -6.21 5.84 20.35
CA LEU A 51 -6.44 4.51 20.94
C LEU A 51 -7.76 3.84 20.53
N GLU A 52 -8.84 4.58 20.26
CA GLU A 52 -10.14 3.99 19.90
C GLU A 52 -10.38 3.88 18.38
N ARG A 53 -9.62 4.59 17.54
CA ARG A 53 -9.88 4.66 16.09
C ARG A 53 -8.82 4.05 15.18
N TYR A 54 -7.68 3.64 15.74
CA TYR A 54 -6.58 3.11 14.94
C TYR A 54 -6.12 1.77 15.51
N PRO A 55 -6.23 0.66 14.75
CA PRO A 55 -5.66 -0.64 15.14
C PRO A 55 -4.16 -0.52 15.40
N PRO A 56 -3.52 -1.50 16.07
CA PRO A 56 -2.10 -1.44 16.46
C PRO A 56 -1.24 -0.84 15.35
N ARG A 57 -0.48 0.21 15.69
CA ARG A 57 0.37 0.95 14.73
C ARG A 57 1.42 0.07 14.07
N HIS A 58 1.67 -1.11 14.64
CA HIS A 58 2.67 -2.09 14.23
C HIS A 58 2.00 -3.47 14.10
N GLU A 59 2.18 -4.11 12.96
CA GLU A 59 2.25 -5.58 12.93
C GLU A 59 3.47 -6.00 13.75
N THR A 60 3.40 -7.09 14.53
CA THR A 60 4.54 -7.56 15.31
C THR A 60 5.60 -8.15 14.38
N CYS A 61 6.59 -7.36 14.00
CA CYS A 61 7.71 -7.83 13.19
C CYS A 61 8.67 -8.68 14.04
N VAL A 62 9.33 -9.65 13.41
CA VAL A 62 10.38 -10.48 14.00
C VAL A 62 11.73 -9.78 13.80
N TYR A 63 12.17 -8.98 14.78
CA TYR A 63 13.38 -8.16 14.66
C TYR A 63 14.69 -8.93 14.67
N GLN A 64 14.74 -10.09 15.32
CA GLN A 64 15.96 -10.87 15.46
C GLN A 64 15.64 -12.36 15.36
N SER A 65 16.58 -13.13 14.82
CA SER A 65 16.46 -14.59 14.86
C SER A 65 16.71 -15.11 16.29
N PRO A 66 16.03 -16.18 16.73
CA PRO A 66 16.30 -16.79 18.04
C PRO A 66 17.79 -17.16 18.23
N VAL A 67 18.44 -17.64 17.16
CA VAL A 67 19.85 -18.02 17.17
C VAL A 67 20.76 -16.82 17.45
N PHE A 68 20.48 -15.68 16.83
CA PHE A 68 21.24 -14.45 17.09
C PHE A 68 21.02 -13.96 18.52
N GLN A 69 19.75 -13.92 18.95
CA GLN A 69 19.38 -13.45 20.28
C GLN A 69 20.05 -14.25 21.39
N ASP A 70 20.12 -15.58 21.27
CA ASP A 70 20.79 -16.44 22.25
C ASP A 70 22.29 -16.15 22.35
N LYS A 71 22.96 -15.95 21.21
CA LYS A 71 24.40 -15.60 21.18
C LYS A 71 24.65 -14.20 21.74
N LEU A 72 23.83 -13.23 21.38
CA LEU A 72 23.93 -11.86 21.90
C LEU A 72 23.69 -11.84 23.42
N ALA A 73 22.70 -12.57 23.91
CA ALA A 73 22.42 -12.70 25.35
C ALA A 73 23.55 -13.41 26.10
N ALA A 74 24.18 -14.42 25.49
CA ALA A 74 25.35 -15.07 26.06
C ALA A 74 26.52 -14.09 26.24
N LEU A 75 26.81 -13.27 25.22
CA LEU A 75 27.81 -12.19 25.32
C LEU A 75 27.44 -11.14 26.35
N ALA A 76 26.18 -10.71 26.39
CA ALA A 76 25.73 -9.70 27.35
C ALA A 76 25.86 -10.16 28.81
N ARG A 77 25.68 -11.46 29.08
CA ARG A 77 25.89 -12.04 30.42
C ARG A 77 27.37 -12.13 30.81
N HIS A 78 28.25 -12.32 29.84
CA HIS A 78 29.69 -12.52 30.05
C HIS A 78 30.48 -11.63 29.08
N PRO A 79 30.40 -10.30 29.23
CA PRO A 79 31.00 -9.39 28.27
C PRO A 79 32.51 -9.59 28.25
N PRO A 80 33.12 -9.95 27.10
CA PRO A 80 34.56 -10.07 27.01
C PRO A 80 35.21 -8.73 27.35
N THR A 81 36.36 -8.76 28.02
CA THR A 81 37.07 -7.52 28.36
C THR A 81 37.49 -6.81 27.08
N LEU A 82 37.00 -5.59 26.89
CA LEU A 82 37.40 -4.74 25.77
C LEU A 82 38.76 -4.11 26.09
N ALA A 83 39.82 -4.63 25.47
CA ALA A 83 41.17 -4.09 25.60
C ALA A 83 41.30 -2.79 24.79
N LEU A 84 40.92 -1.68 25.41
CA LEU A 84 40.93 -0.36 24.77
C LEU A 84 42.36 0.12 24.47
N ALA A 85 42.54 0.69 23.28
CA ALA A 85 43.74 1.44 22.92
C ALA A 85 43.90 2.66 23.86
N GLN A 86 45.16 3.07 24.08
CA GLN A 86 45.48 4.16 25.00
C GLN A 86 44.73 5.46 24.65
N GLU A 87 44.62 5.75 23.36
CA GLU A 87 43.91 6.91 22.81
C GLU A 87 42.39 6.87 23.06
N HIS A 88 41.80 5.69 23.25
CA HIS A 88 40.36 5.53 23.49
C HIS A 88 39.98 5.55 24.97
N HIS A 89 40.95 5.33 25.87
CA HIS A 89 40.69 5.30 27.32
C HIS A 89 40.05 6.59 27.86
N GLY A 90 40.43 7.77 27.33
CA GLY A 90 39.91 9.07 27.79
C GLY A 90 38.52 9.43 27.23
N VAL A 91 38.03 8.67 26.26
CA VAL A 91 36.75 8.87 25.57
C VAL A 91 35.71 7.91 26.15
N PHE A 92 36.03 6.61 26.24
CA PHE A 92 35.05 5.59 26.63
C PHE A 92 34.91 5.33 28.13
N ARG A 93 35.81 5.88 28.98
CA ARG A 93 35.75 5.70 30.44
C ARG A 93 35.16 6.88 31.20
N ARG A 94 34.71 7.94 30.53
CA ARG A 94 34.05 9.04 31.24
C ARG A 94 32.73 8.53 31.81
N PRO A 95 32.45 8.71 33.11
CA PRO A 95 31.08 8.71 33.58
C PRO A 95 30.38 9.78 32.75
N HIS A 96 29.45 9.39 31.88
CA HIS A 96 28.67 10.38 31.14
C HIS A 96 27.74 11.04 32.14
N ASP A 97 28.18 12.20 32.67
CA ASP A 97 27.37 13.12 33.47
C ASP A 97 26.32 13.77 32.54
N GLY A 98 25.35 12.97 32.10
CA GLY A 98 24.26 13.35 31.19
C GLY A 98 24.49 12.94 29.73
N LEU A 99 23.42 12.46 29.08
CA LEU A 99 23.43 12.00 27.69
C LEU A 99 23.31 13.13 26.64
N GLN A 100 23.25 14.39 27.09
CA GLN A 100 23.11 15.58 26.25
C GLN A 100 24.39 16.00 25.50
N GLY A 101 25.46 15.20 25.56
CA GLY A 101 26.74 15.47 24.92
C GLY A 101 27.26 14.36 24.02
N LEU A 102 26.42 13.37 23.69
CA LEU A 102 26.81 12.29 22.78
C LEU A 102 27.18 12.85 21.40
N SER A 103 28.18 12.23 20.78
CA SER A 103 28.75 12.63 19.50
C SER A 103 29.32 11.43 18.77
N TRP A 104 29.91 11.66 17.59
CA TRP A 104 30.67 10.62 16.88
C TRP A 104 31.74 9.94 17.72
N LYS A 105 32.32 10.62 18.71
CA LYS A 105 33.33 10.04 19.61
C LYS A 105 32.78 8.92 20.49
N ASP A 106 31.46 8.84 20.62
CA ASP A 106 30.76 7.79 21.36
C ASP A 106 30.38 6.60 20.47
N CYS A 107 30.73 6.63 19.18
CA CYS A 107 30.62 5.50 18.28
C CYS A 107 31.85 4.58 18.40
N LEU A 108 31.61 3.28 18.29
CA LEU A 108 32.64 2.25 18.31
C LEU A 108 33.45 2.27 17.00
N PRO A 109 34.78 2.45 17.04
CA PRO A 109 35.65 2.27 15.88
C PRO A 109 35.65 0.81 15.43
N MET A 110 35.38 0.56 14.15
CA MET A 110 35.29 -0.81 13.60
C MET A 110 35.74 -0.87 12.14
N HIS A 111 36.40 -1.97 11.77
CA HIS A 111 36.66 -2.29 10.37
C HIS A 111 35.49 -3.07 9.78
N THR A 112 35.02 -2.63 8.62
CA THR A 112 33.97 -3.32 7.86
C THR A 112 34.46 -3.66 6.45
N LEU A 113 33.85 -4.68 5.86
CA LEU A 113 34.05 -5.09 4.47
C LEU A 113 32.71 -5.05 3.73
N GLU A 114 32.75 -4.73 2.44
CA GLU A 114 31.63 -4.99 1.53
C GLU A 114 31.58 -6.50 1.26
N CYS A 115 30.59 -7.18 1.83
CA CYS A 115 30.41 -8.62 1.60
C CYS A 115 29.37 -8.88 0.52
N GLY A 116 29.31 -10.11 0.01
CA GLY A 116 28.22 -10.53 -0.87
C GLY A 116 26.85 -10.25 -0.22
N VAL A 117 25.88 -9.80 -1.03
CA VAL A 117 24.58 -9.30 -0.55
C VAL A 117 23.84 -10.24 0.42
N LEU A 118 23.91 -11.56 0.23
CA LEU A 118 23.25 -12.52 1.13
C LEU A 118 24.05 -12.83 2.40
N ALA A 119 25.24 -12.25 2.57
CA ALA A 119 26.08 -12.42 3.76
C ALA A 119 25.80 -11.36 4.86
N GLY A 120 24.90 -10.41 4.59
CA GLY A 120 24.51 -9.32 5.50
C GLY A 120 23.61 -9.71 6.67
N ASP A 121 23.34 -11.01 6.87
CA ASP A 121 22.59 -11.50 8.03
C ASP A 121 23.35 -11.20 9.34
N GLU A 122 22.65 -10.79 10.40
CA GLU A 122 23.27 -10.45 11.70
C GLU A 122 23.94 -11.68 12.35
N THR A 123 23.45 -12.89 12.09
CA THR A 123 24.07 -14.14 12.57
C THR A 123 25.48 -14.36 12.02
N SER A 124 25.82 -13.72 10.89
CA SER A 124 27.15 -13.81 10.29
C SER A 124 28.22 -13.08 11.13
N LEU A 125 27.82 -12.17 12.03
CA LEU A 125 28.75 -11.53 12.98
C LEU A 125 29.49 -12.57 13.85
N PHE A 126 28.86 -13.71 14.09
CA PHE A 126 29.37 -14.81 14.91
C PHE A 126 30.02 -15.95 14.10
N SER A 127 30.00 -15.91 12.77
CA SER A 127 30.52 -17.01 11.95
C SER A 127 32.04 -16.96 11.74
N ARG A 128 32.66 -15.79 11.95
CA ARG A 128 34.11 -15.59 11.80
C ARG A 128 34.82 -15.42 13.15
N PRO A 129 36.13 -15.73 13.23
CA PRO A 129 36.99 -15.33 14.34
C PRO A 129 36.82 -13.85 14.70
N ALA A 130 36.98 -13.50 15.98
CA ALA A 130 36.84 -12.13 16.45
C ALA A 130 37.83 -11.15 15.78
N ALA A 131 38.98 -11.63 15.33
CA ALA A 131 40.02 -10.82 14.68
C ALA A 131 39.69 -10.46 13.20
N ASP A 132 38.70 -11.11 12.59
CA ASP A 132 38.34 -10.86 11.20
C ASP A 132 37.40 -9.67 11.07
N ARG A 133 37.64 -8.83 10.04
CA ARG A 133 36.69 -7.77 9.65
C ARG A 133 35.32 -8.37 9.33
N LYS A 134 34.26 -7.70 9.80
CA LYS A 134 32.88 -8.16 9.61
C LYS A 134 32.21 -7.48 8.42
N CYS A 135 31.14 -8.10 7.93
CA CYS A 135 30.34 -7.56 6.85
C CYS A 135 29.62 -6.28 7.32
N ARG A 136 29.77 -5.20 6.55
CA ARG A 136 29.13 -3.90 6.84
C ARG A 136 27.60 -4.05 6.97
N ALA A 137 27.00 -4.76 6.02
CA ALA A 137 25.56 -5.03 6.00
C ALA A 137 25.08 -5.78 7.26
N SER A 138 25.86 -6.70 7.84
CA SER A 138 25.49 -7.41 9.07
C SER A 138 25.48 -6.52 10.30
N ILE A 139 26.38 -5.53 10.36
CA ILE A 139 26.41 -4.54 11.43
C ILE A 139 25.22 -3.58 11.27
N LEU A 140 24.99 -3.07 10.06
CA LEU A 140 23.83 -2.22 9.77
C LEU A 140 22.50 -2.93 10.05
N HIS A 141 22.40 -4.22 9.71
CA HIS A 141 21.23 -5.03 10.01
C HIS A 141 20.94 -5.03 11.51
N HIS A 142 21.93 -5.34 12.35
CA HIS A 142 21.77 -5.33 13.81
C HIS A 142 21.44 -3.93 14.35
N ILE A 143 22.09 -2.87 13.86
CA ILE A 143 21.79 -1.50 14.31
C ILE A 143 20.34 -1.15 13.96
N LEU A 144 19.89 -1.46 12.74
CA LEU A 144 18.53 -1.18 12.28
C LEU A 144 17.49 -1.95 13.10
N THR A 145 17.67 -3.25 13.34
CA THR A 145 16.70 -4.07 14.10
C THR A 145 16.67 -3.68 15.58
N ALA A 146 17.82 -3.43 16.20
CA ALA A 146 17.89 -2.96 17.57
C ALA A 146 17.24 -1.58 17.74
N ALA A 147 17.54 -0.64 16.83
CA ALA A 147 16.98 0.71 16.85
C ALA A 147 15.47 0.73 16.65
N THR A 148 14.97 0.05 15.62
CA THR A 148 13.52 -0.03 15.34
C THR A 148 12.76 -0.68 16.50
N SER A 149 13.34 -1.70 17.13
CA SER A 149 12.78 -2.31 18.35
C SER A 149 12.75 -1.37 19.55
N VAL A 150 13.75 -0.49 19.72
CA VAL A 150 13.72 0.58 20.74
C VAL A 150 12.57 1.54 20.50
N MET A 151 12.39 1.98 19.25
CA MET A 151 11.36 2.94 18.87
C MET A 151 9.96 2.36 19.06
N GLU A 152 9.74 1.13 18.61
CA GLU A 152 8.47 0.42 18.77
C GLU A 152 8.09 0.26 20.24
N ARG A 153 9.05 -0.14 21.11
CA ARG A 153 8.82 -0.23 22.57
C ARG A 153 8.47 1.12 23.22
N ARG A 154 8.85 2.23 22.60
CA ARG A 154 8.52 3.60 23.03
C ARG A 154 7.23 4.12 22.38
N GLY A 155 6.58 3.35 21.51
CA GLY A 155 5.34 3.70 20.83
C GLY A 155 5.55 4.59 19.60
N PHE A 156 6.78 4.68 19.08
CA PHE A 156 7.13 5.46 17.91
C PHE A 156 7.30 4.57 16.67
N VAL A 157 7.02 5.16 15.52
CA VAL A 157 7.31 4.59 14.21
C VAL A 157 8.77 4.79 13.89
N ALA A 158 9.39 3.76 13.33
CA ALA A 158 10.72 3.83 12.72
C ALA A 158 10.68 2.95 11.49
N VAL A 159 10.70 3.53 10.30
CA VAL A 159 10.63 2.79 9.04
C VAL A 159 11.77 3.22 8.12
N PRO A 160 12.49 2.30 7.45
CA PRO A 160 13.46 2.70 6.44
C PRO A 160 12.75 3.47 5.32
N VAL A 161 13.48 4.36 4.66
CA VAL A 161 13.02 5.12 3.49
C VAL A 161 14.13 5.18 2.44
N GLY A 162 13.84 5.73 1.26
CA GLY A 162 14.82 5.98 0.21
C GLY A 162 15.38 4.71 -0.45
N PRO A 163 16.62 4.79 -0.99
CA PRO A 163 17.24 3.69 -1.72
C PRO A 163 17.42 2.42 -0.89
N THR A 164 17.68 2.55 0.42
CA THR A 164 17.82 1.39 1.29
C THR A 164 16.51 0.64 1.45
N LEU A 165 15.38 1.35 1.64
CA LEU A 165 14.05 0.73 1.67
C LEU A 165 13.76 -0.04 0.37
N ARG A 166 14.09 0.58 -0.78
CA ARG A 166 13.94 -0.07 -2.10
C ARG A 166 14.74 -1.36 -2.17
N HIS A 167 16.00 -1.34 -1.75
CA HIS A 167 16.84 -2.54 -1.78
C HIS A 167 16.33 -3.65 -0.86
N ILE A 168 15.84 -3.31 0.34
CA ILE A 168 15.21 -4.26 1.25
C ILE A 168 13.96 -4.87 0.61
N TRP A 169 13.15 -4.04 -0.04
CA TRP A 169 11.95 -4.51 -0.74
C TRP A 169 12.28 -5.43 -1.93
N GLU A 170 13.27 -5.06 -2.76
CA GLU A 170 13.64 -5.81 -3.96
C GLU A 170 14.36 -7.13 -3.64
N TYR A 171 15.23 -7.16 -2.62
CA TYR A 171 16.16 -8.28 -2.38
C TYR A 171 16.05 -8.92 -1.01
N ALA A 172 15.15 -8.42 -0.13
CA ALA A 172 15.08 -8.82 1.28
C ALA A 172 16.45 -8.75 1.98
N ALA A 173 17.27 -7.76 1.61
CA ALA A 173 18.65 -7.60 2.04
C ALA A 173 19.04 -6.11 2.12
N LEU A 174 20.14 -5.80 2.79
CA LEU A 174 20.74 -4.46 2.76
C LEU A 174 21.74 -4.33 1.61
N PRO A 175 21.90 -3.12 1.00
CA PRO A 175 22.94 -2.90 0.00
C PRO A 175 24.33 -3.16 0.62
N PRO A 176 25.19 -3.98 0.00
CA PRO A 176 26.53 -4.30 0.52
C PRO A 176 27.41 -3.08 0.82
N GLY A 177 27.31 -2.07 -0.04
CA GLY A 177 28.11 -0.85 0.02
C GLY A 177 27.57 0.21 0.99
N ALA A 178 26.35 0.08 1.50
CA ALA A 178 25.73 1.08 2.34
C ALA A 178 26.52 1.29 3.64
N THR A 179 26.88 2.54 3.95
CA THR A 179 27.45 2.96 5.24
C THR A 179 26.40 3.52 6.18
N ALA A 180 25.26 3.95 5.63
CA ALA A 180 24.15 4.52 6.36
C ALA A 180 22.82 3.89 5.91
N ILE A 181 21.82 3.95 6.77
CA ILE A 181 20.42 3.65 6.44
C ILE A 181 19.57 4.84 6.85
N GLU A 182 18.76 5.35 5.93
CA GLU A 182 17.78 6.39 6.17
C GLU A 182 16.53 5.79 6.84
N VAL A 183 16.17 6.31 8.00
CA VAL A 183 15.01 5.87 8.79
C VAL A 183 14.14 7.07 9.11
N ALA A 184 12.86 7.01 8.75
CA ALA A 184 11.87 8.01 9.12
C ALA A 184 11.20 7.65 10.45
N THR A 185 11.01 8.64 11.34
CA THR A 185 10.40 8.44 12.66
C THR A 185 9.47 9.58 13.10
N ASP A 186 8.38 9.25 13.80
CA ASP A 186 7.47 10.23 14.43
C ASP A 186 7.84 10.56 15.88
N ALA A 187 9.04 10.17 16.34
CA ALA A 187 9.52 10.48 17.67
C ALA A 187 9.78 11.97 17.85
N HIS A 188 9.00 12.60 18.72
CA HIS A 188 9.06 14.02 19.06
C HIS A 188 9.67 14.27 20.45
N VAL A 189 10.24 13.23 21.06
CA VAL A 189 10.92 13.29 22.37
C VAL A 189 12.33 12.76 22.22
N ASP A 190 13.22 13.18 23.12
CA ASP A 190 14.57 12.62 23.19
C ASP A 190 14.51 11.14 23.58
N VAL A 191 15.13 10.30 22.75
CA VAL A 191 15.21 8.84 22.92
C VAL A 191 16.63 8.38 23.23
N ALA A 192 17.60 9.28 23.39
CA ALA A 192 19.01 8.95 23.61
C ALA A 192 19.23 7.95 24.75
N ASP A 193 18.58 8.14 25.89
CA ASP A 193 18.62 7.21 27.04
C ASP A 193 18.19 5.79 26.68
N ALA A 194 17.15 5.66 25.86
CA ALA A 194 16.62 4.37 25.44
C ALA A 194 17.59 3.62 24.52
N PHE A 195 18.21 4.35 23.58
CA PHE A 195 19.24 3.84 22.70
C PHE A 195 20.51 3.47 23.47
N TRP A 196 20.94 4.35 24.38
CA TRP A 196 22.13 4.15 25.20
C TRP A 196 22.00 2.90 26.07
N ALA A 197 20.83 2.65 26.67
CA ALA A 197 20.55 1.44 27.42
C ALA A 197 20.66 0.15 26.58
N GLN A 198 20.55 0.25 25.25
CA GLN A 198 20.76 -0.86 24.31
C GLN A 198 22.17 -0.90 23.71
N GLY A 199 23.10 -0.06 24.16
CA GLY A 199 24.45 -0.01 23.60
C GLY A 199 24.54 0.76 22.29
N LEU A 200 23.62 1.69 22.02
CA LEU A 200 23.63 2.54 20.83
C LEU A 200 23.84 4.00 21.24
N ALA A 201 24.69 4.72 20.52
CA ALA A 201 24.86 6.16 20.69
C ALA A 201 23.93 6.87 19.70
N HIS A 202 22.98 7.65 20.22
CA HIS A 202 22.01 8.42 19.45
C HIS A 202 22.18 9.91 19.76
N PHE A 203 22.43 10.73 18.74
CA PHE A 203 22.75 12.15 18.91
C PHE A 203 22.44 12.97 17.66
N SER A 204 22.45 14.29 17.79
CA SER A 204 22.27 15.23 16.67
C SER A 204 23.64 15.75 16.19
N ASP A 205 23.94 15.54 14.92
CA ASP A 205 25.10 16.05 14.21
C ASP A 205 24.72 17.32 13.42
N PRO A 206 25.53 18.39 13.47
CA PRO A 206 25.23 19.64 12.76
C PRO A 206 25.13 19.50 11.23
N HIS A 207 25.78 18.50 10.65
CA HIS A 207 25.86 18.30 9.20
C HIS A 207 24.97 17.16 8.71
N HIS A 208 24.73 16.16 9.56
CA HIS A 208 24.02 14.93 9.21
C HIS A 208 22.73 14.73 10.01
N GLY A 209 22.25 15.74 10.74
CA GLY A 209 21.02 15.63 11.52
C GLY A 209 21.12 14.54 12.60
N THR A 210 20.02 13.84 12.86
CA THR A 210 19.99 12.85 13.94
C THR A 210 20.60 11.52 13.48
N VAL A 211 21.53 10.99 14.26
CA VAL A 211 22.36 9.82 13.93
C VAL A 211 22.25 8.76 15.01
N THR A 212 22.37 7.49 14.64
CA THR A 212 22.60 6.39 15.58
C THR A 212 23.69 5.44 15.12
N CYS A 213 24.64 5.14 16.00
CA CYS A 213 25.73 4.20 15.76
C CYS A 213 25.86 3.23 16.95
N MET A 214 26.67 2.18 16.79
CA MET A 214 26.98 1.27 17.89
C MET A 214 27.93 1.93 18.90
N ALA A 215 27.62 1.85 20.20
CA ALA A 215 28.45 2.40 21.27
C ALA A 215 29.47 1.38 21.81
N PRO A 216 30.56 1.84 22.46
CA PRO A 216 31.60 0.97 23.03
C PRO A 216 31.15 -0.01 24.12
N HIS A 217 30.05 0.26 24.81
CA HIS A 217 29.47 -0.64 25.81
C HIS A 217 28.44 -1.62 25.22
N HIS A 218 28.24 -1.62 23.90
CA HIS A 218 27.39 -2.61 23.24
C HIS A 218 27.93 -4.03 23.46
N PRO A 219 27.08 -5.07 23.66
CA PRO A 219 27.55 -6.44 23.87
C PRO A 219 28.43 -6.99 22.74
N LEU A 220 28.23 -6.52 21.51
CA LEU A 220 29.06 -6.88 20.34
C LEU A 220 30.38 -6.11 20.24
N ALA A 221 30.65 -5.13 21.12
CA ALA A 221 31.83 -4.28 20.97
C ALA A 221 33.14 -5.07 20.97
N SER A 222 33.25 -6.09 21.81
CA SER A 222 34.41 -7.01 21.85
C SER A 222 34.64 -7.79 20.56
N LEU A 223 33.61 -7.98 19.72
CA LEU A 223 33.71 -8.66 18.42
C LEU A 223 33.99 -7.70 17.26
N LEU A 224 33.73 -6.41 17.43
CA LEU A 224 33.70 -5.43 16.33
C LEU A 224 34.76 -4.33 16.47
N TYR A 225 35.28 -4.13 17.66
CA TYR A 225 36.24 -3.07 17.95
C TYR A 225 37.56 -3.26 17.20
N ALA A 226 38.00 -2.21 16.51
CA ALA A 226 39.30 -2.12 15.85
C ALA A 226 40.20 -1.13 16.63
N PRO A 227 41.13 -1.61 17.48
CA PRO A 227 41.97 -0.75 18.33
C PRO A 227 42.97 0.12 17.57
N GLU A 228 43.27 -0.22 16.31
CA GLU A 228 44.18 0.49 15.42
C GLU A 228 43.54 1.70 14.71
N LEU A 229 42.20 1.80 14.74
CA LEU A 229 41.48 2.91 14.14
C LEU A 229 41.43 4.10 15.10
N PRO A 230 41.51 5.34 14.57
CA PRO A 230 41.37 6.53 15.40
C PRO A 230 39.95 6.63 15.98
N VAL A 231 39.81 7.49 17.00
CA VAL A 231 38.50 7.89 17.51
C VAL A 231 37.63 8.39 16.37
N VAL A 232 36.38 7.93 16.33
CA VAL A 232 35.41 8.34 15.32
C VAL A 232 35.09 9.83 15.50
N VAL A 233 35.28 10.60 14.43
CA VAL A 233 35.02 12.06 14.42
C VAL A 233 33.94 12.47 13.42
N GLY A 234 33.42 11.52 12.64
CA GLY A 234 32.41 11.75 11.61
C GLY A 234 32.15 10.50 10.76
N PRO A 235 31.20 10.57 9.80
CA PRO A 235 30.80 9.44 8.97
C PRO A 235 31.89 9.00 7.98
N ASP A 236 32.82 9.90 7.62
CA ASP A 236 33.94 9.61 6.70
C ASP A 236 34.91 8.54 7.24
N THR A 237 34.80 8.20 8.52
CA THR A 237 35.55 7.08 9.12
C THR A 237 35.05 5.70 8.67
N GLY A 238 33.96 5.65 7.90
CA GLY A 238 33.44 4.42 7.29
C GLY A 238 32.69 3.52 8.26
N ILE A 239 32.28 4.04 9.43
CA ILE A 239 31.50 3.28 10.39
C ILE A 239 30.04 3.15 9.94
N PRO A 240 29.37 2.01 10.19
CA PRO A 240 27.94 1.85 9.99
C PRO A 240 27.09 2.72 10.92
N TYR A 241 26.08 3.41 10.40
CA TYR A 241 25.14 4.19 11.21
C TYR A 241 23.72 4.25 10.61
N LEU A 242 22.76 4.76 11.38
CA LEU A 242 21.43 5.15 10.92
C LEU A 242 21.35 6.66 10.86
N HIS A 243 20.74 7.18 9.80
CA HIS A 243 20.37 8.58 9.65
C HIS A 243 18.86 8.72 9.85
N TRP A 244 18.44 9.60 10.75
CA TRP A 244 17.04 9.75 11.12
C TRP A 244 16.43 11.01 10.51
N SER A 245 15.32 10.81 9.80
CA SER A 245 14.46 11.90 9.33
C SER A 245 13.19 11.97 10.16
N MET A 246 12.78 13.19 10.50
CA MET A 246 11.51 13.39 11.19
C MET A 246 10.35 13.14 10.23
N LEU A 247 9.36 12.40 10.70
CA LEU A 247 8.08 12.18 10.05
C LEU A 247 7.04 13.02 10.80
N SER A 248 6.55 14.07 10.16
CA SER A 248 5.61 15.01 10.79
C SER A 248 4.33 15.18 9.95
N PRO A 249 3.18 15.50 10.57
CA PRO A 249 1.99 15.89 9.83
C PRO A 249 2.29 17.10 8.92
N ALA A 250 1.82 17.05 7.69
CA ALA A 250 1.96 18.16 6.75
C ALA A 250 1.19 19.38 7.27
N LYS A 251 1.68 20.59 6.98
CA LYS A 251 0.95 21.82 7.30
C LYS A 251 0.00 22.19 6.17
N THR A 252 -1.24 22.52 6.51
CA THR A 252 -2.22 23.12 5.60
C THR A 252 -1.76 24.51 5.14
N ALA A 253 -2.43 25.09 4.13
CA ALA A 253 -2.16 26.45 3.68
C ALA A 253 -2.32 27.52 4.79
N LEU A 254 -3.04 27.21 5.86
CA LEU A 254 -3.25 28.06 7.03
C LEU A 254 -2.27 27.77 8.17
N GLY A 255 -1.33 26.83 8.00
CA GLY A 255 -0.33 26.46 8.99
C GLY A 255 -0.77 25.40 10.02
N PHE A 256 -2.02 24.93 9.97
CA PHE A 256 -2.50 23.86 10.84
C PHE A 256 -1.97 22.50 10.39
N GLU A 257 -1.74 21.58 11.33
CA GLU A 257 -1.38 20.19 11.05
C GLU A 257 -2.53 19.45 10.36
N ASP A 258 -2.20 18.76 9.27
CA ASP A 258 -3.10 17.85 8.56
C ASP A 258 -2.67 16.41 8.86
N ALA A 259 -3.32 15.79 9.85
CA ALA A 259 -3.04 14.41 10.24
C ALA A 259 -3.32 13.36 9.15
N THR A 260 -3.90 13.74 8.01
CA THR A 260 -4.09 12.85 6.85
C THR A 260 -2.92 12.85 5.90
N ARG A 261 -1.94 13.74 6.11
CA ARG A 261 -0.80 13.97 5.23
C ARG A 261 0.47 14.06 6.07
N PHE A 262 1.56 13.49 5.59
CA PHE A 262 2.83 13.44 6.28
C PHE A 262 3.94 13.97 5.39
N VAL A 263 4.94 14.58 6.00
CA VAL A 263 6.18 14.99 5.36
C VAL A 263 7.33 14.26 6.06
N VAL A 264 8.30 13.81 5.27
CA VAL A 264 9.56 13.31 5.78
C VAL A 264 10.60 14.42 5.61
N ASP A 265 11.25 14.83 6.68
CA ASP A 265 12.30 15.85 6.63
C ASP A 265 13.42 15.39 5.67
N GLY A 266 13.78 16.26 4.74
CA GLY A 266 14.73 15.97 3.66
C GLY A 266 14.09 15.43 2.36
N ALA A 267 12.79 15.13 2.33
CA ALA A 267 12.12 14.55 1.14
C ALA A 267 11.66 15.58 0.09
N ALA A 268 12.46 16.61 -0.21
CA ALA A 268 12.16 17.67 -1.19
C ALA A 268 10.74 18.30 -1.06
N GLY A 269 10.16 18.31 0.14
CA GLY A 269 8.80 18.80 0.37
C GLY A 269 7.68 17.89 -0.14
N ARG A 270 7.98 16.64 -0.50
CA ARG A 270 7.00 15.63 -0.90
C ARG A 270 6.06 15.32 0.27
N ILE A 271 4.77 15.30 -0.04
CA ILE A 271 3.73 15.02 0.93
C ILE A 271 3.19 13.62 0.67
N PHE A 272 3.27 12.78 1.68
CA PHE A 272 2.78 11.40 1.68
C PHE A 272 1.39 11.34 2.30
N ALA A 273 0.48 10.55 1.74
CA ALA A 273 -0.80 10.32 2.37
C ALA A 273 -0.64 9.39 3.56
N ARG A 274 -1.40 9.61 4.65
CA ARG A 274 -1.36 8.75 5.84
C ARG A 274 -1.57 7.27 5.49
N GLN A 275 -2.47 6.96 4.57
CA GLN A 275 -2.73 5.58 4.16
C GLN A 275 -1.55 4.91 3.44
N GLN A 276 -0.59 5.65 2.91
CA GLN A 276 0.63 5.09 2.30
C GLN A 276 1.63 4.63 3.35
N LEU A 277 1.55 5.21 4.54
CA LEU A 277 2.41 4.87 5.66
C LEU A 277 1.75 3.86 6.61
N PHE A 278 0.47 4.02 6.91
CA PHE A 278 -0.21 3.32 8.00
C PHE A 278 -1.35 2.36 7.57
N PRO A 279 -1.58 1.26 8.32
CA PRO A 279 -0.69 0.73 9.36
C PRO A 279 0.66 0.31 8.74
N VAL A 280 1.74 0.39 9.53
CA VAL A 280 3.03 -0.08 9.02
C VAL A 280 2.97 -1.60 8.83
N SER A 281 3.67 -2.08 7.81
CA SER A 281 3.73 -3.51 7.46
C SER A 281 5.12 -4.07 7.80
N CYS A 282 5.25 -5.40 7.87
CA CYS A 282 6.57 -6.03 8.02
C CYS A 282 7.16 -6.42 6.65
N LEU A 283 8.35 -5.91 6.33
CA LEU A 283 9.16 -6.40 5.21
C LEU A 283 10.19 -7.41 5.68
N SER A 284 10.44 -8.45 4.88
CA SER A 284 11.52 -9.40 5.15
C SER A 284 12.88 -8.74 5.01
N LEU A 285 13.78 -9.01 5.95
CA LEU A 285 15.17 -8.59 5.91
C LEU A 285 16.04 -9.75 6.40
N PHE A 286 16.68 -10.45 5.47
CA PHE A 286 17.42 -11.69 5.76
C PHE A 286 16.55 -12.73 6.49
N ASN A 287 16.93 -13.13 7.71
CA ASN A 287 16.19 -14.03 8.59
C ASN A 287 15.28 -13.30 9.60
N ALA A 288 15.15 -11.98 9.47
CA ALA A 288 14.32 -11.11 10.28
C ALA A 288 13.25 -10.43 9.41
N SER A 289 12.46 -9.57 10.05
CA SER A 289 11.55 -8.66 9.40
C SER A 289 11.57 -7.32 10.13
N ILE A 290 11.39 -6.25 9.37
CA ILE A 290 11.44 -4.89 9.88
C ILE A 290 10.14 -4.15 9.53
N PRO A 291 9.76 -3.15 10.34
CA PRO A 291 8.66 -2.25 10.00
C PRO A 291 8.99 -1.46 8.74
N ALA A 292 8.00 -1.31 7.86
CA ALA A 292 8.07 -0.53 6.63
C ALA A 292 6.76 0.21 6.42
N PRO A 293 6.74 1.28 5.59
CA PRO A 293 5.49 1.92 5.20
C PRO A 293 4.54 0.89 4.58
N ARG A 294 3.22 1.10 4.71
CA ARG A 294 2.22 0.25 4.05
C ARG A 294 2.48 0.09 2.55
N HIS A 295 2.93 1.16 1.89
CA HIS A 295 3.29 1.19 0.47
C HIS A 295 4.75 1.62 0.29
N PRO A 296 5.72 0.69 0.45
CA PRO A 296 7.14 1.01 0.43
C PRO A 296 7.57 1.77 -0.83
N ALA A 297 7.00 1.43 -1.99
CA ALA A 297 7.38 2.01 -3.28
C ALA A 297 7.23 3.54 -3.35
N VAL A 298 6.26 4.11 -2.64
CA VAL A 298 6.05 5.57 -2.59
C VAL A 298 7.22 6.26 -1.88
N PHE A 299 7.91 5.54 -1.00
CA PHE A 299 9.02 6.02 -0.17
C PHE A 299 10.40 5.66 -0.74
N PHE A 300 10.49 5.10 -1.95
CA PHE A 300 11.78 4.75 -2.58
C PHE A 300 12.59 5.98 -3.03
N GLY A 301 11.92 7.05 -3.48
CA GLY A 301 12.56 8.22 -4.08
C GLY A 301 12.92 9.34 -3.09
N ASP A 302 13.92 10.15 -3.46
CA ASP A 302 14.34 11.50 -3.00
C ASP A 302 14.04 11.93 -1.55
N VAL A 303 14.05 11.02 -0.59
CA VAL A 303 14.40 11.37 0.79
C VAL A 303 15.91 11.60 0.75
N ALA A 304 16.33 12.87 0.71
CA ALA A 304 17.68 13.30 0.35
C ALA A 304 18.75 12.31 0.84
N ALA A 305 19.41 11.63 -0.10
CA ALA A 305 20.70 11.03 0.18
C ALA A 305 21.61 12.14 0.73
N PRO A 306 22.44 11.89 1.74
CA PRO A 306 23.28 12.91 2.36
C PRO A 306 24.13 13.62 1.29
N ALA A 307 23.75 14.87 0.98
CA ALA A 307 24.39 15.99 0.26
C ALA A 307 25.40 15.75 -0.90
N ASN A 308 25.71 14.52 -1.27
CA ASN A 308 26.76 14.18 -2.23
C ASN A 308 26.16 13.99 -3.63
N GLY A 309 25.56 15.07 -4.16
CA GLY A 309 25.53 15.48 -5.57
C GLY A 309 25.32 14.47 -6.71
N HIS A 310 24.75 13.29 -6.49
CA HIS A 310 24.44 12.33 -7.55
C HIS A 310 22.93 12.13 -7.63
N ASP A 311 22.29 12.82 -8.59
CA ASP A 311 20.85 12.83 -8.86
C ASP A 311 20.29 11.51 -9.45
N GLU A 312 21.07 10.44 -9.48
CA GLU A 312 20.62 9.14 -9.97
C GLU A 312 20.45 8.16 -8.81
N ALA A 313 19.25 7.59 -8.69
CA ALA A 313 19.00 6.49 -7.76
C ALA A 313 20.06 5.39 -7.98
N PRO A 314 20.70 4.87 -6.92
CA PRO A 314 21.79 3.92 -7.08
C PRO A 314 21.32 2.68 -7.84
N THR A 315 21.95 2.42 -8.98
CA THR A 315 21.73 1.18 -9.74
C THR A 315 22.61 0.09 -9.15
N TRP A 316 21.99 -0.88 -8.45
CA TRP A 316 22.72 -2.01 -7.92
C TRP A 316 22.99 -3.02 -9.03
N THR A 317 24.27 -3.36 -9.21
CA THR A 317 24.70 -4.41 -10.14
C THR A 317 25.22 -5.59 -9.35
N TYR A 318 24.75 -6.79 -9.70
CA TYR A 318 25.14 -8.05 -9.07
C TYR A 318 25.68 -9.02 -10.11
N PRO A 319 26.81 -9.72 -9.84
CA PRO A 319 27.68 -9.58 -8.66
C PRO A 319 28.30 -8.18 -8.54
N ASN A 320 28.38 -7.65 -7.31
CA ASN A 320 28.95 -6.36 -7.00
C ASN A 320 30.48 -6.40 -7.23
N PRO A 321 31.02 -5.57 -8.15
CA PRO A 321 32.45 -5.55 -8.42
C PRO A 321 33.30 -5.11 -7.23
N ARG A 322 32.69 -4.49 -6.22
CA ARG A 322 33.34 -4.05 -4.97
C ARG A 322 33.29 -5.09 -3.85
N CYS A 323 32.72 -6.28 -4.09
CA CYS A 323 32.67 -7.31 -3.07
C CYS A 323 34.08 -7.75 -2.62
N GLU A 324 34.33 -7.69 -1.32
CA GLU A 324 35.61 -8.03 -0.67
C GLU A 324 35.59 -9.41 0.00
N ALA A 325 34.42 -9.91 0.42
CA ALA A 325 34.27 -11.19 1.10
C ALA A 325 32.91 -11.86 0.83
N TYR A 326 32.85 -13.19 0.86
CA TYR A 326 31.63 -13.96 0.57
C TYR A 326 31.00 -13.63 -0.79
N CYS A 327 31.82 -13.36 -1.81
CA CYS A 327 31.35 -12.94 -3.12
C CYS A 327 30.66 -14.07 -3.90
N ASP A 328 30.85 -15.32 -3.46
CA ASP A 328 30.05 -16.47 -3.87
C ASP A 328 28.57 -16.35 -3.45
N ARG A 329 28.26 -15.48 -2.46
CA ARG A 329 26.91 -15.17 -1.98
C ARG A 329 26.38 -13.82 -2.47
N ASP A 330 26.97 -13.29 -3.53
CA ASP A 330 26.66 -11.95 -4.05
C ASP A 330 25.66 -11.94 -5.22
N SER A 331 24.87 -13.01 -5.32
CA SER A 331 23.78 -13.13 -6.27
C SER A 331 22.47 -13.18 -5.47
N PRO A 332 21.85 -12.02 -5.21
CA PRO A 332 20.59 -12.01 -4.49
C PRO A 332 19.52 -12.66 -5.35
N ARG A 333 18.54 -13.28 -4.71
CA ARG A 333 17.28 -13.56 -5.39
C ARG A 333 16.45 -12.30 -5.31
N VAL A 334 15.98 -11.80 -6.44
CA VAL A 334 14.97 -10.73 -6.46
C VAL A 334 13.76 -11.30 -5.71
N ALA A 335 13.48 -10.75 -4.53
CA ALA A 335 12.38 -11.15 -3.67
C ALA A 335 11.03 -10.81 -4.31
N VAL A 336 10.98 -9.72 -5.08
CA VAL A 336 9.81 -9.29 -5.85
C VAL A 336 10.26 -8.85 -7.24
N ALA A 337 10.21 -9.76 -8.22
CA ALA A 337 10.42 -9.37 -9.61
C ALA A 337 9.12 -8.76 -10.14
N PRO A 338 9.11 -7.51 -10.64
CA PRO A 338 7.92 -6.86 -11.21
C PRO A 338 7.60 -7.43 -12.60
N THR A 339 7.66 -8.75 -12.75
CA THR A 339 7.35 -9.46 -13.98
C THR A 339 5.86 -9.81 -14.00
N PRO A 340 5.16 -9.56 -15.11
CA PRO A 340 3.79 -10.04 -15.29
C PRO A 340 3.69 -11.55 -15.05
N ASN A 341 2.69 -11.96 -14.26
CA ASN A 341 2.38 -13.36 -13.98
C ASN A 341 0.87 -13.57 -14.07
N ALA A 342 0.45 -14.78 -14.44
CA ALA A 342 -0.92 -15.23 -14.23
C ALA A 342 -0.98 -15.91 -12.85
N PRO A 343 -1.65 -15.31 -11.85
CA PRO A 343 -1.57 -15.81 -10.47
C PRO A 343 -2.45 -17.06 -10.22
N HIS A 344 -3.29 -17.46 -11.18
CA HIS A 344 -4.21 -18.60 -11.09
C HIS A 344 -4.97 -18.67 -9.77
N CYS A 345 -5.65 -17.58 -9.42
CA CYS A 345 -6.38 -17.49 -8.15
C CYS A 345 -7.50 -18.53 -8.07
N HIS A 346 -7.64 -19.13 -6.89
CA HIS A 346 -8.63 -20.17 -6.65
C HIS A 346 -10.04 -19.57 -6.64
N LEU A 347 -10.82 -19.90 -7.68
CA LEU A 347 -12.26 -19.64 -7.72
C LEU A 347 -12.98 -20.63 -6.80
N HIS A 348 -13.88 -20.13 -5.97
CA HIS A 348 -14.62 -20.96 -5.02
C HIS A 348 -15.62 -21.85 -5.76
N ASP A 349 -15.54 -23.16 -5.53
CA ASP A 349 -16.57 -24.10 -5.94
C ASP A 349 -17.82 -23.91 -5.07
N ASP A 350 -18.76 -23.12 -5.58
CA ASP A 350 -20.04 -22.87 -4.94
C ASP A 350 -21.00 -24.03 -5.19
N VAL A 351 -20.92 -25.03 -4.31
CA VAL A 351 -21.73 -26.26 -4.38
C VAL A 351 -23.23 -25.95 -4.36
N VAL A 352 -23.66 -24.88 -3.67
CA VAL A 352 -25.08 -24.49 -3.58
C VAL A 352 -25.56 -23.94 -4.92
N PHE A 353 -24.82 -22.99 -5.49
CA PHE A 353 -25.10 -22.47 -6.82
C PHE A 353 -25.08 -23.59 -7.88
N ASN A 354 -24.07 -24.45 -7.86
CA ASN A 354 -23.91 -25.54 -8.82
C ASN A 354 -25.06 -26.55 -8.77
N ALA A 355 -25.52 -26.92 -7.57
CA ALA A 355 -26.68 -27.80 -7.41
C ALA A 355 -27.99 -27.15 -7.91
N ARG A 356 -28.18 -25.85 -7.62
CA ARG A 356 -29.35 -25.09 -8.11
C ARG A 356 -29.32 -24.93 -9.63
N LEU A 357 -28.16 -24.62 -10.20
CA LEU A 357 -27.96 -24.52 -11.64
C LEU A 357 -28.23 -25.85 -12.35
N ALA A 358 -27.72 -26.96 -11.82
CA ALA A 358 -27.97 -28.29 -12.38
C ALA A 358 -29.47 -28.63 -12.40
N THR A 359 -30.18 -28.33 -11.31
CA THR A 359 -31.64 -28.51 -11.22
C THR A 359 -32.36 -27.64 -12.25
N TYR A 360 -32.02 -26.35 -12.31
CA TYR A 360 -32.63 -25.40 -13.24
C TYR A 360 -32.41 -25.78 -14.72
N VAL A 361 -31.20 -26.21 -15.07
CA VAL A 361 -30.86 -26.66 -16.43
C VAL A 361 -31.60 -27.96 -16.78
N HIS A 362 -31.74 -28.88 -15.82
CA HIS A 362 -32.47 -30.13 -16.01
C HIS A 362 -33.96 -29.90 -16.35
N GLU A 363 -34.56 -28.85 -15.78
CA GLU A 363 -35.95 -28.47 -16.04
C GLU A 363 -36.20 -27.88 -17.43
N LYS A 364 -35.14 -27.53 -18.19
CA LYS A 364 -35.20 -27.05 -19.58
C LYS A 364 -36.15 -25.86 -19.79
N HIS A 365 -36.03 -24.84 -18.95
CA HIS A 365 -36.76 -23.58 -19.12
C HIS A 365 -36.44 -22.94 -20.48
N ALA A 366 -37.46 -22.67 -21.29
CA ALA A 366 -37.30 -22.02 -22.58
C ALA A 366 -37.26 -20.49 -22.41
N LEU A 367 -36.33 -19.83 -23.12
CA LEU A 367 -36.32 -18.37 -23.21
C LEU A 367 -37.41 -17.92 -24.18
N HIS A 368 -38.40 -17.17 -23.69
CA HIS A 368 -39.45 -16.58 -24.51
C HIS A 368 -39.17 -15.10 -24.75
N LEU A 369 -38.55 -14.78 -25.89
CA LEU A 369 -38.24 -13.40 -26.27
C LEU A 369 -39.49 -12.64 -26.69
N SER A 370 -39.56 -11.36 -26.29
CA SER A 370 -40.59 -10.46 -26.80
C SER A 370 -40.42 -10.21 -28.30
N ALA A 371 -41.53 -9.96 -29.01
CA ALA A 371 -41.51 -9.80 -30.47
C ALA A 371 -40.49 -8.73 -30.93
N ASN A 372 -40.38 -7.64 -30.18
CA ASN A 372 -39.47 -6.53 -30.48
C ASN A 372 -37.98 -6.88 -30.26
N GLN A 373 -37.67 -7.92 -29.49
CA GLN A 373 -36.31 -8.29 -29.11
C GLN A 373 -35.83 -9.58 -29.80
N SER A 374 -36.74 -10.44 -30.23
CA SER A 374 -36.44 -11.68 -30.98
C SER A 374 -35.49 -11.44 -32.16
N ALA A 375 -35.80 -10.50 -33.04
CA ALA A 375 -34.99 -10.20 -34.22
C ALA A 375 -33.57 -9.67 -33.90
N ALA A 376 -33.36 -9.09 -32.71
CA ALA A 376 -32.07 -8.54 -32.31
C ALA A 376 -31.19 -9.58 -31.59
N LEU A 377 -31.80 -10.47 -30.81
CA LEU A 377 -31.12 -11.45 -29.95
C LEU A 377 -31.00 -12.84 -30.57
N GLU A 378 -31.78 -13.15 -31.60
CA GLU A 378 -31.62 -14.37 -32.40
C GLU A 378 -30.37 -14.24 -33.29
N ILE A 379 -29.24 -14.76 -32.80
CA ILE A 379 -28.13 -15.14 -33.68
C ILE A 379 -28.18 -16.64 -33.87
N GLY A 380 -28.22 -17.07 -35.13
CA GLY A 380 -27.81 -18.44 -35.49
C GLY A 380 -26.28 -18.61 -35.35
N ASP A 381 -25.72 -19.64 -35.97
CA ASP A 381 -24.28 -19.95 -35.90
C ASP A 381 -23.37 -19.02 -36.74
N ASP A 382 -23.79 -17.79 -37.01
CA ASP A 382 -23.03 -16.82 -37.83
C ASP A 382 -21.89 -16.19 -37.02
N VAL A 383 -20.74 -16.86 -37.06
CA VAL A 383 -19.50 -16.48 -36.35
C VAL A 383 -18.98 -15.11 -36.80
N GLU A 384 -19.05 -14.78 -38.09
CA GLU A 384 -18.56 -13.49 -38.59
C GLU A 384 -19.41 -12.34 -38.07
N LYS A 385 -20.74 -12.47 -38.15
CA LYS A 385 -21.67 -11.47 -37.63
C LYS A 385 -21.63 -11.36 -36.11
N ARG A 386 -21.36 -12.46 -35.40
CA ARG A 386 -21.10 -12.44 -33.95
C ARG A 386 -19.84 -11.64 -33.63
N ARG A 387 -18.70 -11.97 -34.25
CA ARG A 387 -17.40 -11.34 -33.96
C ARG A 387 -17.35 -9.87 -34.39
N ALA A 388 -18.00 -9.55 -35.51
CA ALA A 388 -18.19 -8.18 -35.98
C ALA A 388 -19.31 -7.41 -35.24
N GLY A 389 -20.01 -8.07 -34.32
CA GLY A 389 -21.19 -7.54 -33.66
C GLY A 389 -20.94 -6.16 -33.06
N LYS A 390 -21.94 -5.27 -33.20
CA LYS A 390 -21.82 -3.86 -32.81
C LYS A 390 -22.25 -3.69 -31.36
N GLY A 391 -21.33 -3.29 -30.48
CA GLY A 391 -21.66 -2.90 -29.11
C GLY A 391 -22.59 -3.91 -28.40
N TRP A 392 -23.62 -3.39 -27.74
CA TRP A 392 -24.57 -4.09 -26.88
C TRP A 392 -25.60 -5.02 -27.57
N GLN A 393 -25.50 -5.21 -28.88
CA GLN A 393 -26.55 -5.80 -29.73
C GLN A 393 -27.07 -7.15 -29.24
N TYR A 394 -26.20 -8.01 -28.71
CA TYR A 394 -26.55 -9.37 -28.30
C TYR A 394 -26.55 -9.57 -26.78
N CYS A 395 -26.56 -8.47 -26.03
CA CYS A 395 -26.69 -8.49 -24.59
C CYS A 395 -28.15 -8.78 -24.21
N LEU A 396 -28.33 -9.73 -23.31
CA LEU A 396 -29.63 -10.06 -22.75
C LEU A 396 -30.17 -8.86 -21.97
N PRO A 397 -31.38 -8.36 -22.26
CA PRO A 397 -32.00 -7.31 -21.44
C PRO A 397 -32.31 -7.83 -20.03
N ILE A 398 -31.73 -7.20 -19.02
CA ILE A 398 -31.90 -7.55 -17.59
C ILE A 398 -32.34 -6.30 -16.83
N GLN A 399 -33.30 -6.43 -15.91
CA GLN A 399 -33.70 -5.35 -15.01
C GLN A 399 -33.22 -5.65 -13.58
N PRO A 400 -31.94 -5.42 -13.26
CA PRO A 400 -31.38 -5.89 -12.00
C PRO A 400 -31.84 -5.05 -10.80
N LEU A 401 -31.92 -5.70 -9.64
CA LEU A 401 -32.12 -5.08 -8.34
C LEU A 401 -30.78 -4.62 -7.74
N GLN A 402 -30.79 -3.50 -7.02
CA GLN A 402 -29.68 -3.17 -6.13
C GLN A 402 -29.83 -3.95 -4.82
N CYS A 403 -28.82 -4.75 -4.47
CA CYS A 403 -28.80 -5.57 -3.25
C CYS A 403 -27.82 -5.00 -2.21
N GLY A 404 -27.89 -5.42 -0.95
CA GLY A 404 -26.98 -4.94 0.11
C GLY A 404 -25.50 -5.26 -0.13
N VAL A 405 -24.58 -4.52 0.49
CA VAL A 405 -23.12 -4.78 0.38
C VAL A 405 -22.81 -6.17 0.93
N GLY A 406 -22.01 -6.96 0.19
CA GLY A 406 -21.66 -8.33 0.60
C GLY A 406 -22.85 -9.29 0.57
N ARG A 407 -23.98 -8.87 0.01
CA ARG A 407 -25.18 -9.67 -0.23
C ARG A 407 -25.44 -9.71 -1.74
N GLY A 408 -26.26 -10.67 -2.18
CA GLY A 408 -26.53 -10.82 -3.60
C GLY A 408 -25.35 -11.42 -4.38
N ASP A 409 -24.72 -12.46 -3.85
CA ASP A 409 -23.79 -13.30 -4.62
C ASP A 409 -24.56 -14.10 -5.69
N LYS A 410 -23.84 -14.80 -6.58
CA LYS A 410 -24.44 -15.59 -7.66
C LYS A 410 -25.47 -16.63 -7.20
N SER A 411 -25.41 -17.11 -5.95
CA SER A 411 -26.37 -18.08 -5.43
C SER A 411 -27.78 -17.50 -5.31
N THR A 412 -27.90 -16.17 -5.14
CA THR A 412 -29.18 -15.45 -5.01
C THR A 412 -29.97 -15.35 -6.31
N LEU A 413 -29.39 -15.69 -7.47
CA LEU A 413 -30.08 -15.65 -8.77
C LEU A 413 -31.37 -16.47 -8.78
N PHE A 414 -31.37 -17.59 -8.05
CA PHE A 414 -32.52 -18.50 -7.94
C PHE A 414 -33.54 -18.11 -6.86
N GLU A 415 -33.24 -17.08 -6.07
CA GLU A 415 -34.07 -16.62 -4.95
C GLU A 415 -34.88 -15.37 -5.30
N THR A 416 -34.31 -14.53 -6.18
CA THR A 416 -34.97 -13.34 -6.70
C THR A 416 -35.99 -13.68 -7.78
N LYS A 417 -36.96 -12.77 -7.99
CA LYS A 417 -37.95 -12.91 -9.07
C LYS A 417 -37.24 -12.94 -10.44
N ALA A 418 -37.69 -13.82 -11.33
CA ALA A 418 -37.22 -13.86 -12.72
C ALA A 418 -37.27 -12.47 -13.39
N GLY A 419 -36.23 -12.13 -14.15
CA GLY A 419 -36.03 -10.83 -14.76
C GLY A 419 -35.56 -9.72 -13.80
N LYS A 420 -35.51 -10.00 -12.48
CA LYS A 420 -35.10 -9.05 -11.44
C LYS A 420 -34.01 -9.62 -10.51
N PRO A 421 -32.87 -10.11 -11.05
CA PRO A 421 -31.78 -10.63 -10.24
C PRO A 421 -31.09 -9.53 -9.44
N CYS A 422 -30.38 -9.90 -8.36
CA CYS A 422 -29.39 -9.00 -7.78
C CYS A 422 -28.34 -8.63 -8.83
N ARG A 423 -28.03 -7.33 -8.96
CA ARG A 423 -27.03 -6.86 -9.93
C ARG A 423 -25.66 -7.50 -9.70
N SER A 424 -25.21 -7.50 -8.46
CA SER A 424 -23.94 -8.10 -8.03
C SER A 424 -23.85 -9.59 -8.37
N ALA A 425 -24.97 -10.31 -8.35
CA ALA A 425 -25.01 -11.73 -8.67
C ALA A 425 -24.71 -11.99 -10.15
N VAL A 426 -25.27 -11.16 -11.05
CA VAL A 426 -24.99 -11.24 -12.49
C VAL A 426 -23.57 -10.78 -12.80
N LEU A 427 -23.10 -9.72 -12.14
CA LEU A 427 -21.71 -9.25 -12.28
C LEU A 427 -20.72 -10.32 -11.80
N GLN A 428 -21.01 -11.03 -10.71
CA GLN A 428 -20.16 -12.13 -10.25
C GLN A 428 -20.08 -13.26 -11.30
N LEU A 429 -21.19 -13.60 -11.98
CA LEU A 429 -21.14 -14.59 -13.08
C LEU A 429 -20.23 -14.14 -14.21
N LEU A 430 -20.32 -12.87 -14.63
CA LEU A 430 -19.46 -12.32 -15.68
C LEU A 430 -17.99 -12.32 -15.27
N LEU A 431 -17.71 -11.94 -14.03
CA LEU A 431 -16.36 -11.92 -13.45
C LEU A 431 -15.73 -13.32 -13.49
N GLU A 432 -16.44 -14.30 -12.94
CA GLU A 432 -15.95 -15.68 -12.85
C GLU A 432 -15.69 -16.26 -14.24
N ALA A 433 -16.64 -16.12 -15.17
CA ALA A 433 -16.49 -16.66 -16.53
C ALA A 433 -15.26 -16.06 -17.26
N MET A 434 -15.03 -14.75 -17.15
CA MET A 434 -13.87 -14.13 -17.77
C MET A 434 -12.56 -14.53 -17.08
N LEU A 435 -12.53 -14.59 -15.74
CA LEU A 435 -11.34 -15.01 -15.01
C LEU A 435 -10.98 -16.48 -15.27
N GLU A 436 -11.96 -17.37 -15.45
CA GLU A 436 -11.74 -18.74 -15.89
C GLU A 436 -11.07 -18.78 -17.26
N VAL A 437 -11.59 -18.04 -18.24
CA VAL A 437 -10.99 -18.01 -19.58
C VAL A 437 -9.58 -17.39 -19.54
N ALA A 438 -9.39 -16.30 -18.81
CA ALA A 438 -8.06 -15.69 -18.65
C ALA A 438 -7.06 -16.66 -18.00
N ASN A 439 -7.50 -17.46 -17.03
CA ASN A 439 -6.67 -18.49 -16.41
C ASN A 439 -6.33 -19.63 -17.39
N GLU A 440 -7.30 -20.09 -18.19
CA GLU A 440 -7.06 -21.10 -19.23
C GLU A 440 -6.05 -20.65 -20.28
N GLU A 441 -6.07 -19.36 -20.62
CA GLU A 441 -5.15 -18.74 -21.57
C GLU A 441 -3.87 -18.20 -20.91
N ASN A 442 -3.69 -18.44 -19.61
CA ASN A 442 -2.51 -18.02 -18.85
C ASN A 442 -2.20 -16.51 -18.98
N LEU A 443 -3.24 -15.68 -19.00
CA LEU A 443 -3.13 -14.23 -19.16
C LEU A 443 -2.86 -13.56 -17.82
N ALA A 444 -1.97 -12.56 -17.82
CA ALA A 444 -1.74 -11.66 -16.68
C ALA A 444 -2.89 -10.65 -16.56
N ALA A 445 -4.10 -11.16 -16.27
CA ALA A 445 -5.32 -10.39 -16.11
C ALA A 445 -5.64 -10.15 -14.63
N PHE A 446 -6.22 -9.00 -14.32
CA PHE A 446 -6.56 -8.60 -12.94
C PHE A 446 -7.77 -7.68 -12.86
N VAL A 447 -8.47 -7.73 -11.72
CA VAL A 447 -9.56 -6.77 -11.46
C VAL A 447 -8.98 -5.38 -11.22
N TYR A 448 -9.71 -4.35 -11.66
CA TYR A 448 -9.27 -2.96 -11.56
C TYR A 448 -10.41 -2.02 -11.16
N PHE A 449 -10.15 -0.71 -11.10
CA PHE A 449 -11.12 0.34 -10.79
C PHE A 449 -12.09 -0.01 -9.64
N GLY A 450 -13.40 0.10 -9.88
CA GLY A 450 -14.44 -0.07 -8.87
C GLY A 450 -14.54 -1.52 -8.40
N THR A 451 -14.14 -2.46 -9.26
CA THR A 451 -14.13 -3.89 -8.96
C THR A 451 -13.05 -4.23 -7.95
N LEU A 452 -11.82 -3.77 -8.18
CA LEU A 452 -10.73 -3.91 -7.23
C LEU A 452 -10.99 -3.13 -5.94
N LEU A 453 -11.61 -1.95 -6.02
CA LEU A 453 -12.00 -1.16 -4.85
C LEU A 453 -13.00 -1.91 -3.98
N GLY A 454 -14.04 -2.51 -4.58
CA GLY A 454 -14.99 -3.35 -3.86
C GLY A 454 -14.34 -4.57 -3.23
N ALA A 455 -13.45 -5.25 -3.97
CA ALA A 455 -12.71 -6.41 -3.48
C ALA A 455 -11.82 -6.06 -2.27
N TRP A 456 -11.14 -4.91 -2.32
CA TRP A 456 -10.26 -4.44 -1.26
C TRP A 456 -11.03 -3.91 -0.03
N ARG A 457 -12.10 -3.15 -0.26
CA ARG A 457 -12.83 -2.43 0.80
C ARG A 457 -13.85 -3.30 1.50
N ASP A 458 -14.65 -4.01 0.71
CA ASP A 458 -15.88 -4.66 1.15
C ASP A 458 -15.83 -6.19 0.97
N SER A 459 -14.76 -6.70 0.35
CA SER A 459 -14.69 -8.08 -0.14
C SER A 459 -15.90 -8.48 -1.00
N ALA A 460 -16.43 -7.53 -1.77
CA ALA A 460 -17.69 -7.67 -2.52
C ALA A 460 -17.73 -6.72 -3.72
N ILE A 461 -18.73 -6.89 -4.59
CA ILE A 461 -19.02 -5.92 -5.65
C ILE A 461 -19.73 -4.72 -5.04
N ILE A 462 -19.32 -3.50 -5.42
CA ILE A 462 -19.93 -2.25 -4.94
C ILE A 462 -21.40 -2.22 -5.41
N PRO A 463 -22.40 -2.18 -4.50
CA PRO A 463 -23.80 -2.44 -4.85
C PRO A 463 -24.43 -1.58 -5.95
N HIS A 464 -23.99 -0.32 -6.04
CA HIS A 464 -24.56 0.64 -6.97
C HIS A 464 -23.80 0.71 -8.30
N THR A 465 -22.71 -0.06 -8.45
CA THR A 465 -21.99 -0.16 -9.73
C THR A 465 -22.88 -0.79 -10.80
N ARG A 466 -22.63 -0.51 -12.08
CA ARG A 466 -23.35 -1.14 -13.21
C ARG A 466 -22.54 -2.26 -13.85
N ASP A 467 -21.27 -2.26 -13.56
CA ASP A 467 -20.22 -2.96 -14.27
C ASP A 467 -19.16 -3.50 -13.33
N ILE A 468 -18.34 -4.36 -13.90
CA ILE A 468 -17.07 -4.80 -13.34
C ILE A 468 -15.97 -4.56 -14.36
N ASP A 469 -14.73 -4.49 -13.89
CA ASP A 469 -13.57 -4.03 -14.64
C ASP A 469 -12.47 -5.06 -14.50
N ILE A 470 -12.02 -5.60 -15.63
CA ILE A 470 -10.86 -6.47 -15.71
C ILE A 470 -9.87 -5.86 -16.69
N VAL A 471 -8.62 -5.82 -16.28
CA VAL A 471 -7.49 -5.40 -17.10
C VAL A 471 -6.85 -6.66 -17.69
N MET A 472 -6.62 -6.64 -19.00
CA MET A 472 -6.10 -7.73 -19.83
C MET A 472 -4.78 -7.29 -20.49
N PRO A 473 -3.86 -8.20 -20.82
CA PRO A 473 -2.68 -7.85 -21.63
C PRO A 473 -3.07 -7.27 -22.99
N SER A 474 -2.34 -6.25 -23.47
CA SER A 474 -2.63 -5.62 -24.76
C SER A 474 -2.53 -6.56 -25.98
N ASP A 475 -1.80 -7.66 -25.84
CA ASP A 475 -1.59 -8.71 -26.84
C ASP A 475 -2.60 -9.87 -26.73
N THR A 476 -3.68 -9.70 -25.96
CA THR A 476 -4.77 -10.69 -25.84
C THR A 476 -5.35 -11.07 -27.22
N ASP A 477 -5.45 -12.38 -27.48
CA ASP A 477 -6.19 -12.89 -28.65
C ASP A 477 -7.70 -12.77 -28.42
N TRP A 478 -8.25 -11.66 -28.88
CA TRP A 478 -9.66 -11.35 -28.73
C TRP A 478 -10.59 -12.26 -29.52
N VAL A 479 -10.12 -12.87 -30.62
CA VAL A 479 -10.93 -13.82 -31.39
C VAL A 479 -11.15 -15.08 -30.57
N LEU A 480 -10.08 -15.60 -29.97
CA LEU A 480 -10.15 -16.75 -29.07
C LEU A 480 -11.00 -16.43 -27.83
N MET A 481 -10.82 -15.24 -27.24
CA MET A 481 -11.59 -14.80 -26.08
C MET A 481 -13.10 -14.74 -26.39
N GLN A 482 -13.47 -14.15 -27.53
CA GLN A 482 -14.86 -14.10 -28.00
C GLN A 482 -15.46 -15.50 -28.15
N ASP A 483 -14.72 -16.44 -28.74
CA ASP A 483 -15.21 -17.80 -28.96
C ASP A 483 -15.39 -18.56 -27.63
N LYS A 484 -14.44 -18.46 -26.71
CA LYS A 484 -14.49 -19.12 -25.40
C LYS A 484 -15.59 -18.57 -24.50
N MET A 485 -15.78 -17.25 -24.49
CA MET A 485 -16.88 -16.62 -23.74
C MET A 485 -18.23 -16.95 -24.38
N TRP A 486 -18.31 -16.98 -25.72
CA TRP A 486 -19.53 -17.37 -26.44
C TRP A 486 -19.94 -18.80 -26.12
N ALA A 487 -19.01 -19.75 -26.11
CA ALA A 487 -19.30 -21.13 -25.74
C ALA A 487 -19.88 -21.27 -24.31
N ARG A 488 -19.61 -20.29 -23.43
CA ARG A 488 -20.11 -20.22 -22.04
C ARG A 488 -21.41 -19.42 -21.91
N GLY A 489 -21.98 -18.91 -23.00
CA GLY A 489 -23.23 -18.13 -22.96
C GLY A 489 -23.02 -16.62 -22.79
N PHE A 490 -21.82 -16.10 -23.04
CA PHE A 490 -21.51 -14.68 -22.90
C PHE A 490 -21.12 -14.06 -24.24
N TYR A 491 -21.48 -12.81 -24.46
CA TYR A 491 -21.13 -12.08 -25.67
C TYR A 491 -20.04 -11.06 -25.36
N VAL A 492 -18.93 -11.13 -26.10
CA VAL A 492 -17.80 -10.19 -26.00
C VAL A 492 -17.73 -9.35 -27.28
N PHE A 493 -17.59 -8.04 -27.13
CA PHE A 493 -17.64 -7.08 -28.23
C PHE A 493 -16.71 -5.89 -27.98
N ASN A 494 -16.42 -5.12 -29.03
CA ASN A 494 -15.60 -3.92 -28.96
C ASN A 494 -16.44 -2.66 -29.20
N ARG A 495 -16.26 -1.65 -28.35
CA ARG A 495 -16.90 -0.32 -28.46
C ARG A 495 -15.94 0.84 -28.16
N GLY A 496 -14.65 0.64 -28.47
CA GLY A 496 -13.54 1.52 -28.07
C GLY A 496 -12.68 0.86 -26.98
N ILE A 497 -13.36 0.19 -26.04
CA ILE A 497 -12.80 -0.85 -25.16
C ILE A 497 -13.61 -2.12 -25.36
N TYR A 498 -13.03 -3.26 -25.00
CA TYR A 498 -13.78 -4.51 -25.01
C TYR A 498 -14.80 -4.51 -23.87
N GLY A 499 -15.92 -5.19 -24.09
CA GLY A 499 -16.96 -5.38 -23.09
C GLY A 499 -17.59 -6.76 -23.22
N ALA A 500 -18.21 -7.24 -22.16
CA ALA A 500 -18.93 -8.50 -22.14
C ALA A 500 -20.26 -8.41 -21.39
N CYS A 501 -21.21 -9.25 -21.79
CA CYS A 501 -22.53 -9.35 -21.18
C CYS A 501 -23.10 -10.76 -21.33
N VAL A 502 -24.16 -11.07 -20.59
CA VAL A 502 -24.89 -12.34 -20.74
C VAL A 502 -25.60 -12.36 -22.10
N ALA A 503 -25.47 -13.45 -22.84
CA ALA A 503 -26.14 -13.63 -24.13
C ALA A 503 -27.44 -14.45 -24.00
N ALA A 504 -28.28 -14.44 -25.04
CA ALA A 504 -29.58 -15.10 -25.05
C ALA A 504 -29.51 -16.64 -24.95
N HIS A 505 -28.39 -17.25 -25.36
CA HIS A 505 -28.17 -18.70 -25.24
C HIS A 505 -27.54 -19.13 -23.91
N HIS A 506 -27.32 -18.21 -22.97
CA HIS A 506 -26.84 -18.56 -21.64
C HIS A 506 -27.86 -19.48 -20.93
N PRO A 507 -27.42 -20.53 -20.20
CA PRO A 507 -28.36 -21.45 -19.52
C PRO A 507 -29.31 -20.78 -18.53
N LEU A 508 -28.88 -19.67 -17.92
CA LEU A 508 -29.71 -18.84 -17.02
C LEU A 508 -30.48 -17.72 -17.72
N ALA A 509 -30.40 -17.58 -19.05
CA ALA A 509 -31.08 -16.50 -19.77
C ALA A 509 -32.60 -16.41 -19.46
N PRO A 510 -33.38 -17.51 -19.38
CA PRO A 510 -34.80 -17.42 -19.04
C PRO A 510 -35.07 -16.90 -17.62
N LEU A 511 -34.10 -17.06 -16.69
CA LEU A 511 -34.19 -16.56 -15.32
C LEU A 511 -33.84 -15.07 -15.24
N LEU A 512 -32.87 -14.63 -16.05
CA LEU A 512 -32.31 -13.29 -16.00
C LEU A 512 -33.07 -12.28 -16.87
N TYR A 513 -33.72 -12.76 -17.93
CA TYR A 513 -34.35 -11.93 -18.96
C TYR A 513 -35.54 -11.10 -18.43
N ALA A 514 -35.53 -9.81 -18.76
CA ALA A 514 -36.62 -8.89 -18.46
C ALA A 514 -37.36 -8.48 -19.75
N PRO A 515 -38.51 -9.10 -20.09
CA PRO A 515 -39.19 -8.88 -21.37
C PRO A 515 -39.71 -7.45 -21.57
N GLU A 516 -40.01 -6.76 -20.46
CA GLU A 516 -40.50 -5.37 -20.46
C GLU A 516 -39.37 -4.33 -20.50
N SER A 517 -38.10 -4.76 -20.50
CA SER A 517 -36.96 -3.85 -20.62
C SER A 517 -36.82 -3.34 -22.05
N SER A 518 -36.21 -2.16 -22.22
CA SER A 518 -35.81 -1.70 -23.55
C SER A 518 -34.71 -2.60 -24.12
N LEU A 519 -34.49 -2.49 -25.44
CA LEU A 519 -33.30 -3.07 -26.06
C LEU A 519 -32.03 -2.48 -25.44
N THR A 520 -30.96 -3.28 -25.44
CA THR A 520 -29.62 -2.85 -25.06
C THR A 520 -28.96 -2.20 -26.27
N ASP A 521 -29.29 -0.95 -26.56
CA ASP A 521 -28.78 -0.21 -27.73
C ASP A 521 -27.92 1.03 -27.38
N GLY A 522 -27.72 1.29 -26.08
CA GLY A 522 -26.92 2.42 -25.59
C GLY A 522 -26.38 2.20 -24.18
N TYR A 523 -25.55 3.14 -23.69
CA TYR A 523 -24.80 3.01 -22.43
C TYR A 523 -25.68 2.94 -21.16
N ASP A 524 -26.93 3.43 -21.22
CA ASP A 524 -27.84 3.50 -20.08
C ASP A 524 -28.90 2.39 -20.05
N HIS A 525 -28.66 1.27 -20.74
CA HIS A 525 -29.62 0.16 -20.84
C HIS A 525 -29.90 -0.61 -19.53
N GLY A 526 -29.15 -0.35 -18.45
CA GLY A 526 -29.38 -0.95 -17.13
C GLY A 526 -28.92 -2.41 -16.95
N THR A 527 -28.74 -3.17 -18.03
CA THR A 527 -28.14 -4.52 -18.01
C THR A 527 -26.73 -4.52 -17.40
N PRO A 528 -26.40 -5.45 -16.49
CA PRO A 528 -25.05 -5.59 -15.95
C PRO A 528 -24.03 -6.03 -17.01
N TYR A 529 -22.81 -5.48 -16.96
CA TYR A 529 -21.78 -5.76 -17.95
C TYR A 529 -20.36 -5.82 -17.35
N LEU A 530 -19.42 -6.25 -18.16
CA LEU A 530 -18.00 -6.31 -17.83
C LEU A 530 -17.23 -5.44 -18.82
N ASP A 531 -16.37 -4.57 -18.32
CA ASP A 531 -15.43 -3.78 -19.09
C ASP A 531 -14.04 -4.38 -19.04
N LEU A 532 -13.42 -4.40 -20.22
CA LEU A 532 -12.16 -5.06 -20.47
C LEU A 532 -11.18 -4.02 -21.00
N TYR A 533 -10.29 -3.61 -20.10
CA TYR A 533 -9.24 -2.64 -20.34
C TYR A 533 -7.95 -3.36 -20.71
N MET A 534 -7.04 -2.70 -21.42
CA MET A 534 -5.73 -3.25 -21.75
C MET A 534 -4.64 -2.57 -20.93
N TRP A 535 -3.62 -3.36 -20.53
CA TRP A 535 -2.37 -2.83 -20.01
C TRP A 535 -1.24 -3.02 -21.03
N TYR A 536 -0.27 -2.09 -21.00
CA TYR A 536 0.85 -2.05 -21.95
C TYR A 536 2.18 -1.98 -21.21
N HIS A 537 3.27 -2.33 -21.88
CA HIS A 537 4.61 -1.97 -21.43
C HIS A 537 4.88 -0.50 -21.76
N GLY A 538 4.93 0.35 -20.74
CA GLY A 538 5.29 1.76 -20.87
C GLY A 538 6.80 2.00 -20.77
N GLU A 539 7.19 3.26 -20.97
CA GLU A 539 8.56 3.72 -20.72
C GLU A 539 8.87 3.72 -19.21
N ASN A 540 10.15 3.74 -18.85
CA ASN A 540 10.64 3.86 -17.47
C ASN A 540 10.01 2.84 -16.50
N ASN A 541 9.77 1.61 -16.95
CA ASN A 541 9.17 0.54 -16.14
C ASN A 541 7.77 0.89 -15.58
N THR A 542 7.00 1.70 -16.32
CA THR A 542 5.61 1.99 -16.00
C THR A 542 4.66 1.11 -16.80
N ILE A 543 3.44 0.94 -16.30
CA ILE A 543 2.37 0.15 -16.90
C ILE A 543 1.18 1.08 -17.14
N PRO A 544 1.02 1.59 -18.36
CA PRO A 544 -0.20 2.27 -18.78
C PRO A 544 -1.36 1.28 -18.83
N ILE A 545 -2.54 1.73 -18.41
CA ILE A 545 -3.81 1.00 -18.50
C ILE A 545 -4.80 1.89 -19.23
N ASP A 546 -5.59 1.33 -20.15
CA ASP A 546 -6.62 2.07 -20.88
C ASP A 546 -7.49 2.87 -19.92
N THR A 547 -7.71 4.15 -20.25
CA THR A 547 -8.57 5.10 -19.51
C THR A 547 -8.14 5.46 -18.09
N ALA A 548 -7.11 4.81 -17.53
CA ALA A 548 -6.52 5.18 -16.25
C ALA A 548 -5.88 6.57 -16.35
N MET A 549 -5.91 7.33 -15.25
CA MET A 549 -5.37 8.69 -15.23
C MET A 549 -3.84 8.71 -15.30
N ASP A 550 -3.18 7.80 -14.58
CA ASP A 550 -1.73 7.71 -14.52
C ASP A 550 -1.23 6.30 -14.89
N ALA A 551 -0.06 6.24 -15.54
CA ALA A 551 0.69 5.00 -15.63
C ALA A 551 1.34 4.69 -14.27
N LEU A 552 1.16 3.48 -13.77
CA LEU A 552 1.71 3.07 -12.48
C LEU A 552 3.07 2.38 -12.67
N PRO A 553 4.00 2.48 -11.71
CA PRO A 553 5.23 1.69 -11.75
C PRO A 553 4.90 0.19 -11.78
N ALA A 554 5.67 -0.60 -12.54
CA ALA A 554 5.42 -2.03 -12.69
C ALA A 554 5.45 -2.77 -11.34
N GLU A 555 6.27 -2.33 -10.40
CA GLU A 555 6.33 -2.83 -9.01
C GLU A 555 5.05 -2.59 -8.20
N SER A 556 4.22 -1.62 -8.61
CA SER A 556 2.90 -1.41 -7.99
C SER A 556 1.84 -2.37 -8.52
N ILE A 557 2.08 -2.94 -9.69
CA ILE A 557 1.17 -3.85 -10.37
C ILE A 557 1.58 -5.30 -10.13
N PHE A 558 2.82 -5.63 -10.44
CA PHE A 558 3.33 -6.99 -10.55
C PHE A 558 4.29 -7.38 -9.40
N PRO A 559 4.36 -8.67 -9.04
CA PRO A 559 3.51 -9.75 -9.56
C PRO A 559 2.08 -9.64 -9.02
N LEU A 560 1.09 -9.96 -9.86
CA LEU A 560 -0.31 -10.08 -9.46
C LEU A 560 -0.46 -11.08 -8.31
N THR A 561 -1.40 -10.80 -7.41
CA THR A 561 -1.63 -11.57 -6.18
C THR A 561 -3.09 -12.01 -6.07
N CYS A 562 -3.33 -13.04 -5.25
CA CYS A 562 -4.68 -13.53 -4.92
C CYS A 562 -5.14 -13.10 -3.52
N LYS A 563 -4.67 -11.92 -3.05
CA LYS A 563 -4.92 -11.43 -1.70
C LYS A 563 -6.33 -10.88 -1.51
N HIS A 564 -6.98 -10.44 -2.59
CA HIS A 564 -8.29 -9.82 -2.55
C HIS A 564 -9.40 -10.84 -2.84
N LYS A 565 -10.59 -10.55 -2.34
CA LYS A 565 -11.76 -11.40 -2.53
C LYS A 565 -12.96 -10.61 -3.02
N ILE A 566 -13.75 -11.25 -3.86
CA ILE A 566 -15.12 -10.81 -4.17
C ILE A 566 -16.03 -11.95 -3.75
N PHE A 567 -16.82 -11.71 -2.71
CA PHE A 567 -17.56 -12.73 -1.98
C PHE A 567 -16.60 -13.86 -1.53
N ALA A 568 -16.85 -15.10 -1.95
CA ALA A 568 -16.02 -16.25 -1.61
C ALA A 568 -14.80 -16.42 -2.54
N ASN A 569 -14.75 -15.75 -3.70
CA ASN A 569 -13.69 -15.96 -4.70
C ASN A 569 -12.47 -15.13 -4.40
N GLN A 570 -11.28 -15.74 -4.47
CA GLN A 570 -10.05 -14.97 -4.62
C GLN A 570 -9.96 -14.43 -6.05
N VAL A 571 -9.63 -13.15 -6.17
CA VAL A 571 -9.51 -12.49 -7.48
C VAL A 571 -8.08 -12.03 -7.72
N PRO A 572 -7.56 -12.13 -8.96
CA PRO A 572 -6.27 -11.55 -9.30
C PRO A 572 -6.30 -10.03 -9.12
N GLY A 573 -5.40 -9.50 -8.29
CA GLY A 573 -5.26 -8.06 -8.04
C GLY A 573 -3.80 -7.63 -8.04
N ILE A 574 -3.58 -6.32 -8.17
CA ILE A 574 -2.24 -5.72 -8.18
C ILE A 574 -1.57 -5.74 -6.79
N GLN A 575 -0.24 -5.62 -6.73
CA GLN A 575 0.52 -5.58 -5.46
C GLN A 575 0.04 -4.49 -4.51
N TYR A 576 -0.14 -3.27 -5.03
CA TYR A 576 -0.47 -2.08 -4.25
C TYR A 576 -1.71 -1.38 -4.83
N PRO A 577 -2.92 -1.95 -4.60
CA PRO A 577 -4.17 -1.43 -5.15
C PRO A 577 -4.46 0.01 -4.73
N GLU A 578 -3.96 0.43 -3.57
CA GLU A 578 -4.12 1.79 -3.08
C GLU A 578 -3.39 2.86 -3.91
N SER A 579 -2.30 2.51 -4.60
CA SER A 579 -1.64 3.42 -5.56
C SER A 579 -2.60 3.76 -6.69
N MET A 580 -3.28 2.75 -7.23
CA MET A 580 -4.36 2.94 -8.20
C MET A 580 -5.50 3.75 -7.61
N PHE A 581 -6.02 3.38 -6.42
CA PHE A 581 -7.15 4.11 -5.85
C PHE A 581 -6.84 5.58 -5.57
N HIS A 582 -5.59 5.90 -5.22
CA HIS A 582 -5.19 7.27 -5.00
C HIS A 582 -5.14 8.07 -6.30
N SER A 583 -4.57 7.48 -7.36
CA SER A 583 -4.59 8.08 -8.69
C SER A 583 -6.04 8.30 -9.13
N GLU A 584 -6.84 7.24 -9.20
CA GLU A 584 -8.17 7.24 -9.83
C GLU A 584 -9.27 7.95 -9.01
N TYR A 585 -9.21 7.87 -7.68
CA TYR A 585 -10.30 8.32 -6.79
C TYR A 585 -9.85 9.35 -5.74
N GLY A 586 -8.57 9.74 -5.75
CA GLY A 586 -7.99 10.64 -4.75
C GLY A 586 -7.96 10.02 -3.34
N ALA A 587 -7.77 10.83 -2.30
CA ALA A 587 -7.67 10.32 -0.92
C ALA A 587 -9.01 9.82 -0.30
N SER A 588 -10.12 9.93 -1.02
CA SER A 588 -11.47 9.66 -0.49
C SER A 588 -11.99 8.23 -0.71
N TYR A 589 -11.26 7.39 -1.45
CA TYR A 589 -11.71 6.05 -1.88
C TYR A 589 -12.10 5.11 -0.74
N VAL A 590 -11.54 5.33 0.45
CA VAL A 590 -11.80 4.52 1.66
C VAL A 590 -13.24 4.61 2.15
N LYS A 591 -14.02 5.62 1.72
CA LYS A 591 -15.43 5.76 2.05
C LYS A 591 -16.28 5.72 0.80
N ASP A 592 -17.32 4.91 0.85
CA ASP A 592 -18.36 4.95 -0.17
C ASP A 592 -19.28 6.16 0.08
N THR A 593 -18.91 7.31 -0.46
CA THR A 593 -19.72 8.54 -0.33
C THR A 593 -21.00 8.48 -1.16
N LYS A 594 -21.11 7.52 -2.08
CA LYS A 594 -22.28 7.31 -2.95
C LYS A 594 -23.18 6.19 -2.45
N PHE A 595 -22.84 5.52 -1.34
CA PHE A 595 -23.66 4.44 -0.81
C PHE A 595 -24.99 4.99 -0.28
N GLN A 596 -26.02 4.82 -1.10
CA GLN A 596 -27.39 5.18 -0.80
C GLN A 596 -28.10 3.95 -0.22
N LEU A 597 -28.10 3.82 1.10
CA LEU A 597 -28.83 2.75 1.83
C LEU A 597 -30.31 2.67 1.40
N ASN A 598 -30.92 3.82 1.10
CA ASN A 598 -32.30 3.93 0.63
C ASN A 598 -32.52 3.42 -0.80
N ALA A 599 -31.48 3.20 -1.59
CA ALA A 599 -31.56 2.63 -2.93
C ALA A 599 -31.48 1.09 -2.93
N CYS A 600 -31.22 0.46 -1.78
CA CYS A 600 -31.26 -0.99 -1.67
C CYS A 600 -32.69 -1.52 -1.80
N GLN A 601 -32.88 -2.55 -2.63
CA GLN A 601 -34.18 -3.14 -2.96
C GLN A 601 -34.37 -4.56 -2.43
N ALA A 602 -33.28 -5.30 -2.21
CA ALA A 602 -33.32 -6.66 -1.65
C ALA A 602 -32.06 -6.92 -0.79
N TYR A 603 -32.18 -7.80 0.21
CA TYR A 603 -31.08 -8.13 1.14
C TYR A 603 -30.44 -6.89 1.79
N CYS A 604 -31.29 -5.96 2.27
CA CYS A 604 -30.89 -4.64 2.80
C CYS A 604 -30.67 -4.61 4.31
N ASP A 605 -30.85 -5.76 4.95
CA ASP A 605 -30.60 -6.03 6.36
C ASP A 605 -29.09 -5.98 6.63
N HIS A 606 -28.62 -4.81 7.09
CA HIS A 606 -27.32 -4.62 7.72
C HIS A 606 -27.44 -4.69 9.23
#